data_AF-X5YPR7-F1
#
_entry.id   AF-X5YPR7-F1
#
_cell.length_a   1.000
_cell.length_b   1.000
_cell.length_c   1.000
_cell.angle_alpha   90.00
_cell.angle_beta   90.00
_cell.angle_gamma   90.00
#
_symmetry.space_group_name_H-M   'P 1'
#
loop_
_entity.id
_entity.type
_entity.pdbx_description
1 polymer ?
#
loop_
_entity_poly.entity_id
_entity_poly.type
_entity_poly.pdbx_seq_one_letter_code
_entity_poly.pdbx_strand_id
1 'polypeptide(L)'
;MPTATNDTWGPTITGATVLTGLLTNDKFGADGVDTDNNPVSGQVTATNGAHGTVTYNNDGTFTYTPTGIYVGSDSFTYTIKDGDGDTSTATVTLNVQTNTVPSGGGTASLTLNEAALDTTLDASAPADLQAGAVTGTNPGSRGETAQAISGITFTTTGEAINVAFANPTGDPNWVAPTVSGLASGYTISWALVGNQLVGSLIQTAGSVNLGAFVYLALSNTSAGANSSLTPVVTATLTDQLQHLAGSGNVTINGLQVVATDTSGDHVSGSVNLTVLDDVPLPFKPDGIFVENTTHTVLTESINFAASAGADGVGNVVFNVTEGAAVTSGSTNIFLNGEQVFFHVVDTHTVEGRTSAANGSDLAFTATLNPATDTWTYTQAATMFAGNQFNTANFSPSGGNNQAIVLDSIGSTSDLLATANSPNSVNTSTGSWGVDGGNSISPGEKIRFDFVSNATTDGTIAGTPAGIGAGTHYTDHYEVASYTQGIGNVSGPGLVSITIRPVNADYDNTYIGDVTGESTALGALVTVVNGSGGATPTATNNGDGTWTITGLAQGDTFTVVANSDPFSAIEISANVGSNDFKLGPVTYTTANAVTPFDISIPVTATGDRR
;
A
#
# COMPACT_ATOMS: atom_id res chain seq x y z
N MET A 1 98.34 17.45 17.44
CA MET A 1 97.66 16.42 16.63
C MET A 1 96.36 15.92 17.26
N PRO A 2 95.22 16.30 16.67
CA PRO A 2 93.89 15.87 17.07
C PRO A 2 93.57 14.43 16.62
N THR A 3 92.59 13.81 17.29
CA THR A 3 92.07 12.47 16.98
C THR A 3 90.55 12.51 16.95
N ALA A 4 89.95 12.35 15.76
CA ALA A 4 88.51 12.19 15.57
C ALA A 4 88.13 10.70 15.45
N THR A 5 87.01 10.31 16.03
CA THR A 5 86.49 8.94 16.06
C THR A 5 85.18 8.87 15.25
N ASN A 6 84.97 7.81 14.47
CA ASN A 6 83.71 7.65 13.73
C ASN A 6 82.51 7.48 14.67
N ASP A 7 81.37 8.04 14.27
CA ASP A 7 80.14 8.02 15.05
C ASP A 7 78.99 7.32 14.33
N THR A 8 78.01 6.91 15.13
CA THR A 8 76.71 6.43 14.63
C THR A 8 75.61 7.17 15.37
N TRP A 9 74.77 7.88 14.61
CA TRP A 9 73.55 8.44 15.14
C TRP A 9 72.47 7.35 15.17
N GLY A 10 72.14 6.87 16.36
CA GLY A 10 71.17 5.79 16.56
C GLY A 10 69.72 6.15 16.21
N PRO A 11 69.19 7.32 16.61
CA PRO A 11 67.81 7.70 16.32
C PRO A 11 67.55 7.92 14.82
N THR A 12 66.38 7.53 14.34
CA THR A 12 65.95 7.81 12.96
C THR A 12 65.70 9.32 12.76
N ILE A 13 66.15 9.84 11.62
CA ILE A 13 65.94 11.23 11.22
C ILE A 13 64.72 11.32 10.31
N THR A 14 63.68 12.05 10.74
CA THR A 14 62.45 12.26 9.95
C THR A 14 62.31 13.67 9.38
N GLY A 15 63.22 14.58 9.75
CA GLY A 15 63.26 15.98 9.34
C GLY A 15 64.58 16.64 9.74
N ALA A 16 64.62 17.98 9.83
CA ALA A 16 65.80 18.69 10.31
C ALA A 16 66.05 18.37 11.80
N THR A 17 67.19 17.74 12.08
CA THR A 17 67.50 17.19 13.41
C THR A 17 68.85 17.70 13.90
N VAL A 18 68.89 18.17 15.15
CA VAL A 18 70.13 18.50 15.86
C VAL A 18 70.74 17.22 16.42
N LEU A 19 71.93 16.90 15.93
CA LEU A 19 72.77 15.78 16.33
C LEU A 19 73.72 16.25 17.45
N THR A 20 73.54 15.67 18.63
CA THR A 20 74.33 15.98 19.83
C THR A 20 75.33 14.87 20.11
N GLY A 21 76.44 15.21 20.78
CA GLY A 21 77.35 14.21 21.34
C GLY A 21 78.34 13.60 20.36
N LEU A 22 78.30 13.97 19.07
CA LEU A 22 79.23 13.46 18.06
C LEU A 22 80.70 13.76 18.42
N LEU A 23 80.98 14.94 18.97
CA LEU A 23 82.35 15.31 19.36
C LEU A 23 82.81 14.74 20.71
N THR A 24 82.00 13.97 21.45
CA THR A 24 82.28 13.63 22.86
C THR A 24 83.37 12.57 23.05
N ASN A 25 83.67 11.80 22.01
CA ASN A 25 84.71 10.78 21.98
C ASN A 25 85.99 11.27 21.27
N ASP A 26 86.03 12.55 20.87
CA ASP A 26 87.12 13.16 20.12
C ASP A 26 88.14 13.86 21.02
N LYS A 27 89.35 14.06 20.49
CA LYS A 27 90.41 14.83 21.17
C LYS A 27 90.99 15.88 20.24
N PHE A 28 90.89 17.15 20.63
CA PHE A 28 91.38 18.29 19.83
C PHE A 28 92.91 18.53 19.94
N GLY A 29 93.65 17.73 20.70
CA GLY A 29 95.11 17.91 20.89
C GLY A 29 95.48 18.66 22.18
N ALA A 30 96.78 18.89 22.40
CA ALA A 30 97.31 19.53 23.62
C ALA A 30 97.24 21.07 23.61
N ASP A 31 97.03 21.63 22.42
CA ASP A 31 96.89 23.05 22.07
C ASP A 31 95.45 23.40 21.61
N GLY A 32 94.62 22.39 21.37
CA GLY A 32 93.18 22.51 21.17
C GLY A 32 92.50 22.89 22.49
N VAL A 33 91.74 23.98 22.48
CA VAL A 33 91.03 24.50 23.65
C VAL A 33 89.88 23.54 24.01
N ASP A 34 90.15 22.47 24.75
CA ASP A 34 89.12 21.66 25.39
C ASP A 34 89.03 21.99 26.87
N THR A 35 87.82 22.34 27.31
CA THR A 35 87.42 21.94 28.66
C THR A 35 86.00 21.40 28.73
N ASP A 36 85.11 21.61 27.74
CA ASP A 36 83.72 21.11 27.79
C ASP A 36 83.09 20.89 26.39
N ASN A 37 83.82 20.35 25.40
CA ASN A 37 83.22 19.93 24.11
C ASN A 37 82.59 21.05 23.25
N ASN A 38 83.00 22.31 23.46
CA ASN A 38 82.51 23.50 22.76
C ASN A 38 83.66 24.18 21.98
N PRO A 39 83.96 23.73 20.75
CA PRO A 39 85.14 24.20 20.01
C PRO A 39 84.93 25.61 19.45
N VAL A 40 86.02 26.35 19.31
CA VAL A 40 86.01 27.74 18.82
C VAL A 40 85.67 27.78 17.33
N SER A 41 84.98 28.84 16.88
CA SER A 41 84.59 29.03 15.47
C SER A 41 85.78 28.84 14.52
N GLY A 42 85.64 27.87 13.60
CA GLY A 42 86.64 27.53 12.59
C GLY A 42 87.49 26.28 12.90
N GLN A 43 87.29 25.62 14.04
CA GLN A 43 87.97 24.35 14.39
C GLN A 43 87.26 23.10 13.87
N VAL A 44 85.97 23.20 13.50
CA VAL A 44 85.19 22.09 12.97
C VAL A 44 84.59 22.48 11.62
N THR A 45 84.74 21.59 10.63
CA THR A 45 84.08 21.71 9.32
C THR A 45 83.40 20.39 8.97
N ALA A 46 82.19 20.45 8.39
CA ALA A 46 81.43 19.28 7.97
C ALA A 46 81.22 19.25 6.45
N THR A 47 81.10 18.05 5.89
CA THR A 47 80.59 17.83 4.53
C THR A 47 79.08 17.58 4.55
N ASN A 48 78.42 17.76 3.41
CA ASN A 48 77.04 17.29 3.23
C ASN A 48 77.03 15.77 3.01
N GLY A 49 75.91 15.14 3.38
CA GLY A 49 75.63 13.76 2.99
C GLY A 49 75.18 13.66 1.54
N ALA A 50 75.07 12.43 1.03
CA ALA A 50 74.56 12.21 -0.32
C ALA A 50 73.06 12.55 -0.43
N HIS A 51 72.35 12.50 0.69
CA HIS A 51 70.90 12.68 0.77
C HIS A 51 70.48 13.71 1.82
N GLY A 52 71.39 14.61 2.25
CA GLY A 52 71.09 15.66 3.22
C GLY A 52 72.18 16.72 3.33
N THR A 53 71.81 17.89 3.83
CA THR A 53 72.74 18.97 4.13
C THR A 53 73.09 18.99 5.61
N VAL A 54 74.36 19.28 5.93
CA VAL A 54 74.85 19.35 7.31
C VAL A 54 75.34 20.76 7.59
N THR A 55 74.89 21.32 8.71
CA THR A 55 75.41 22.57 9.25
C THR A 55 76.00 22.31 10.62
N TYR A 56 77.26 22.71 10.84
CA TYR A 56 77.83 22.75 12.17
C TYR A 56 77.31 24.00 12.90
N ASN A 57 76.66 23.85 14.05
CA ASN A 57 75.94 24.93 14.74
C ASN A 57 76.86 25.83 15.60
N ASN A 58 78.17 25.51 15.65
CA ASN A 58 79.16 26.27 16.41
C ASN A 58 78.93 26.29 17.94
N ASP A 59 78.25 25.28 18.45
CA ASP A 59 77.97 25.02 19.87
C ASP A 59 78.30 23.56 20.27
N GLY A 60 79.03 22.83 19.41
CA GLY A 60 79.32 21.40 19.59
C GLY A 60 78.29 20.45 18.96
N THR A 61 77.23 20.97 18.34
CA THR A 61 76.20 20.17 17.67
C THR A 61 76.19 20.34 16.14
N PHE A 62 75.56 19.40 15.44
CA PHE A 62 75.38 19.45 13.99
C PHE A 62 73.89 19.40 13.66
N THR A 63 73.40 20.22 12.74
CA THR A 63 72.06 20.07 12.18
C THR A 63 72.14 19.30 10.86
N TYR A 64 71.53 18.12 10.79
CA TYR A 64 71.34 17.39 9.54
C TYR A 64 69.92 17.63 9.02
N THR A 65 69.80 18.03 7.76
CA THR A 65 68.53 18.22 7.07
C THR A 65 68.46 17.30 5.85
N PRO A 66 67.59 16.27 5.84
CA PRO A 66 67.39 15.41 4.69
C PRO A 66 67.00 16.20 3.42
N THR A 67 67.41 15.70 2.26
CA THR A 67 67.03 16.24 0.94
C THR A 67 65.89 15.40 0.35
N GLY A 68 64.78 16.04 0.03
CA GLY A 68 63.63 15.36 -0.60
C GLY A 68 62.98 14.32 0.31
N ILE A 69 62.63 13.17 -0.28
CA ILE A 69 61.87 12.08 0.37
C ILE A 69 62.74 10.85 0.66
N TYR A 70 64.03 11.04 0.94
CA TYR A 70 64.98 9.93 1.05
C TYR A 70 64.69 9.03 2.25
N VAL A 71 64.75 7.72 2.01
CA VAL A 71 64.63 6.68 3.05
C VAL A 71 65.83 5.74 2.93
N GLY A 72 66.58 5.59 4.03
CA GLY A 72 67.74 4.72 4.09
C GLY A 72 68.92 5.33 4.85
N SER A 73 70.06 4.64 4.82
CA SER A 73 71.29 5.10 5.45
C SER A 73 71.93 6.24 4.66
N ASP A 74 72.30 7.33 5.33
CA ASP A 74 73.17 8.36 4.78
C ASP A 74 74.40 8.53 5.69
N SER A 75 75.43 9.20 5.18
CA SER A 75 76.62 9.49 5.95
C SER A 75 77.24 10.81 5.53
N PHE A 76 77.90 11.47 6.48
CA PHE A 76 78.71 12.66 6.22
C PHE A 76 80.00 12.58 7.04
N THR A 77 80.97 13.42 6.70
CA THR A 77 82.22 13.52 7.45
C THR A 77 82.36 14.88 8.12
N TYR A 78 83.03 14.92 9.26
CA TYR A 78 83.51 16.16 9.86
C TYR A 78 85.00 16.09 10.14
N THR A 79 85.65 17.25 10.10
CA THR A 79 87.08 17.42 10.36
C THR A 79 87.26 18.37 11.53
N ILE A 80 88.03 17.94 12.52
CA ILE A 80 88.50 18.76 13.64
C ILE A 80 89.92 19.24 13.39
N LYS A 81 90.25 20.46 13.84
CA LYS A 81 91.55 21.10 13.65
C LYS A 81 92.10 21.67 14.98
N ASP A 82 93.38 21.45 15.27
CA ASP A 82 94.05 22.02 16.44
C ASP A 82 94.60 23.44 16.18
N GLY A 83 95.25 24.03 17.19
CA GLY A 83 95.74 25.42 17.15
C GLY A 83 96.92 25.62 16.19
N ASP A 84 97.75 24.58 16.04
CA ASP A 84 98.86 24.53 15.09
C ASP A 84 98.42 24.19 13.66
N GLY A 85 97.21 23.65 13.53
CA GLY A 85 96.50 23.43 12.29
C GLY A 85 96.55 22.00 11.76
N ASP A 86 96.98 21.05 12.59
CA ASP A 86 96.80 19.62 12.33
C ASP A 86 95.30 19.29 12.29
N THR A 87 94.91 18.32 11.46
CA THR A 87 93.51 17.94 11.27
C THR A 87 93.26 16.45 11.46
N SER A 88 92.07 16.09 11.92
CA SER A 88 91.59 14.70 11.99
C SER A 88 90.14 14.61 11.50
N THR A 89 89.78 13.56 10.79
CA THR A 89 88.47 13.41 10.13
C THR A 89 87.76 12.15 10.63
N ALA A 90 86.47 12.29 10.93
CA ALA A 90 85.57 11.21 11.29
C ALA A 90 84.36 11.15 10.35
N THR A 91 83.74 9.97 10.30
CA THR A 91 82.50 9.70 9.53
C THR A 91 81.35 9.46 10.50
N VAL A 92 80.23 10.12 10.24
CA VAL A 92 78.96 9.93 10.95
C VAL A 92 78.03 9.13 10.06
N THR A 93 77.54 7.99 10.55
CA THR A 93 76.50 7.20 9.88
C THR A 93 75.16 7.45 10.54
N LEU A 94 74.11 7.65 9.74
CA LEU A 94 72.75 7.94 10.22
C LEU A 94 71.70 7.25 9.35
N ASN A 95 70.48 7.11 9.88
CA ASN A 95 69.34 6.54 9.16
C ASN A 95 68.24 7.59 8.96
N VAL A 96 67.81 7.78 7.71
CA VAL A 96 66.80 8.77 7.32
C VAL A 96 65.49 8.08 6.98
N GLN A 97 64.39 8.65 7.44
CA GLN A 97 63.02 8.29 7.09
C GLN A 97 62.16 9.55 7.04
N THR A 98 62.29 10.34 5.98
CA THR A 98 61.55 11.61 5.83
C THR A 98 60.04 11.38 5.80
N ASN A 99 59.29 12.30 6.41
CA ASN A 99 57.84 12.37 6.28
C ASN A 99 57.43 12.50 4.80
N THR A 100 56.46 11.70 4.33
CA THR A 100 55.89 11.81 2.99
C THR A 100 54.37 11.73 3.02
N VAL A 101 53.72 12.70 2.40
CA VAL A 101 52.26 12.70 2.25
C VAL A 101 51.81 11.50 1.40
N PRO A 102 50.83 10.69 1.88
CA PRO A 102 50.22 9.64 1.07
C PRO A 102 49.61 10.19 -0.21
N SER A 103 49.52 9.36 -1.24
CA SER A 103 48.96 9.74 -2.54
C SER A 103 47.82 8.82 -2.97
N GLY A 104 47.09 9.20 -4.01
CA GLY A 104 45.97 8.43 -4.55
C GLY A 104 44.61 9.10 -4.30
N GLY A 105 43.58 8.29 -4.12
CA GLY A 105 42.19 8.73 -4.00
C GLY A 105 41.29 8.02 -5.02
N GLY A 106 40.33 8.76 -5.56
CA GLY A 106 39.35 8.26 -6.54
C GLY A 106 37.92 8.30 -6.00
N THR A 107 37.02 7.61 -6.70
CA THR A 107 35.60 7.55 -6.38
C THR A 107 35.09 6.12 -6.45
N ALA A 108 34.65 5.57 -5.32
CA ALA A 108 33.84 4.36 -5.30
C ALA A 108 32.37 4.74 -5.53
N SER A 109 31.68 4.01 -6.41
CA SER A 109 30.25 4.21 -6.65
C SER A 109 29.49 2.95 -6.28
N LEU A 110 28.43 3.11 -5.49
CA LEU A 110 27.56 2.05 -5.02
C LEU A 110 26.13 2.37 -5.43
N THR A 111 25.38 1.35 -5.82
CA THR A 111 23.95 1.45 -6.08
C THR A 111 23.24 0.58 -5.07
N LEU A 112 22.33 1.13 -4.27
CA LEU A 112 21.45 0.40 -3.36
C LEU A 112 20.06 0.34 -3.99
N ASN A 113 19.25 -0.65 -3.65
CA ASN A 113 17.89 -0.78 -4.19
C ASN A 113 16.89 -0.85 -3.04
N GLU A 114 15.96 0.11 -2.96
CA GLU A 114 14.90 0.12 -1.93
C GLU A 114 14.01 -1.11 -2.01
N ALA A 115 13.83 -1.70 -3.19
CA ALA A 115 13.06 -2.94 -3.38
C ALA A 115 13.65 -4.13 -2.62
N ALA A 116 14.90 -4.03 -2.17
CA ALA A 116 15.56 -5.07 -1.39
C ALA A 116 15.28 -4.96 0.13
N LEU A 117 14.64 -3.88 0.61
CA LEU A 117 14.28 -3.70 2.03
C LEU A 117 13.20 -4.71 2.44
N ASP A 118 13.52 -5.62 3.36
CA ASP A 118 12.53 -6.51 3.97
C ASP A 118 11.84 -5.83 5.17
N THR A 119 10.76 -5.09 4.90
CA THR A 119 9.97 -4.38 5.94
C THR A 119 9.24 -5.30 6.92
N THR A 120 9.23 -6.61 6.68
CA THR A 120 8.52 -7.59 7.52
C THR A 120 9.40 -8.27 8.57
N LEU A 121 10.72 -8.11 8.48
CA LEU A 121 11.69 -8.81 9.33
C LEU A 121 12.45 -7.92 10.34
N ASP A 122 12.23 -6.60 10.32
CA ASP A 122 12.89 -5.62 11.22
C ASP A 122 12.43 -5.71 12.70
N ALA A 123 11.31 -6.40 12.98
CA ALA A 123 10.73 -6.45 14.32
C ALA A 123 11.40 -7.45 15.31
N SER A 124 12.40 -8.24 14.89
CA SER A 124 13.05 -9.23 15.75
C SER A 124 14.59 -9.16 15.71
N ALA A 125 15.14 -8.37 16.62
CA ALA A 125 16.59 -8.34 16.87
C ALA A 125 17.15 -9.71 17.36
N PRO A 126 18.40 -10.06 17.03
CA PRO A 126 19.40 -9.18 16.42
C PRO A 126 19.47 -9.30 14.89
N ALA A 127 18.95 -8.25 14.26
CA ALA A 127 19.48 -7.48 13.14
C ALA A 127 20.03 -8.22 11.92
N ASP A 128 19.48 -7.86 10.77
CA ASP A 128 20.02 -7.93 9.42
C ASP A 128 21.36 -7.15 9.24
N LEU A 129 22.25 -7.19 10.24
CA LEU A 129 23.58 -6.58 10.22
C LEU A 129 24.68 -7.61 9.95
N GLN A 130 24.40 -8.72 9.26
CA GLN A 130 25.45 -9.70 9.03
C GLN A 130 26.39 -9.27 7.89
N ALA A 131 27.48 -8.59 8.27
CA ALA A 131 28.62 -8.36 7.40
C ALA A 131 29.19 -9.71 6.92
N GLY A 132 28.86 -10.08 5.68
CA GLY A 132 29.31 -11.29 5.01
C GLY A 132 29.04 -11.16 3.51
N ALA A 133 29.81 -11.85 2.68
CA ALA A 133 29.82 -11.71 1.23
C ALA A 133 28.44 -11.97 0.58
N VAL A 134 27.59 -10.95 0.53
CA VAL A 134 26.32 -10.94 -0.19
C VAL A 134 26.46 -9.96 -1.34
N THR A 135 26.58 -10.50 -2.55
CA THR A 135 26.46 -9.72 -3.78
C THR A 135 24.98 -9.61 -4.13
N GLY A 136 24.39 -8.42 -4.07
CA GLY A 136 23.18 -8.17 -4.84
C GLY A 136 22.37 -6.96 -4.46
N THR A 137 22.63 -5.84 -5.14
CA THR A 137 21.71 -4.69 -5.29
C THR A 137 20.82 -4.89 -6.52
N ASN A 138 20.40 -6.14 -6.71
CA ASN A 138 19.57 -6.59 -7.82
C ASN A 138 18.12 -6.61 -7.32
N PRO A 139 17.13 -6.11 -8.10
CA PRO A 139 15.70 -6.19 -7.74
C PRO A 139 15.18 -7.58 -7.33
N GLY A 140 15.89 -8.67 -7.67
CA GLY A 140 15.55 -10.04 -7.24
C GLY A 140 16.35 -10.58 -6.04
N SER A 141 17.15 -9.76 -5.37
CA SER A 141 18.00 -10.14 -4.22
C SER A 141 17.35 -9.71 -2.91
N ARG A 142 17.39 -10.57 -1.88
CA ARG A 142 16.97 -10.24 -0.51
C ARG A 142 18.09 -9.54 0.29
N GLY A 143 18.95 -8.79 -0.37
CA GLY A 143 20.14 -8.22 0.24
C GLY A 143 20.14 -6.71 0.12
N GLU A 144 20.11 -6.02 1.24
CA GLU A 144 20.11 -4.56 1.37
C GLU A 144 21.52 -3.94 1.20
N THR A 145 22.51 -4.74 0.76
CA THR A 145 23.94 -4.39 0.81
C THR A 145 24.62 -4.30 -0.57
N ALA A 146 25.40 -3.25 -0.77
CA ALA A 146 26.27 -3.01 -1.93
C ALA A 146 27.75 -3.02 -1.52
N GLN A 147 28.64 -3.52 -2.38
CA GLN A 147 30.10 -3.47 -2.17
C GLN A 147 30.85 -2.89 -3.38
N ALA A 148 31.82 -2.03 -3.09
CA ALA A 148 32.76 -1.48 -4.06
C ALA A 148 34.17 -1.93 -3.65
N ILE A 149 34.74 -2.83 -4.45
CA ILE A 149 36.09 -3.39 -4.27
C ILE A 149 37.14 -2.64 -5.12
N SER A 150 36.74 -1.54 -5.75
CA SER A 150 37.55 -0.70 -6.62
C SER A 150 37.01 0.73 -6.64
N GLY A 151 37.75 1.65 -7.26
CA GLY A 151 37.37 3.06 -7.39
C GLY A 151 38.13 3.99 -6.46
N ILE A 152 38.60 3.49 -5.31
CA ILE A 152 39.51 4.21 -4.42
C ILE A 152 40.81 3.42 -4.27
N THR A 153 41.95 4.05 -4.52
CA THR A 153 43.26 3.44 -4.27
C THR A 153 44.20 4.47 -3.69
N PHE A 154 44.83 4.12 -2.57
CA PHE A 154 45.86 4.92 -1.91
C PHE A 154 47.22 4.25 -2.05
N THR A 155 48.26 5.05 -2.14
CA THR A 155 49.65 4.61 -2.21
C THR A 155 50.46 5.34 -1.16
N THR A 156 51.26 4.59 -0.42
CA THR A 156 52.15 5.13 0.60
C THR A 156 53.62 4.91 0.24
N THR A 157 54.46 5.87 0.61
CA THR A 157 55.92 5.83 0.53
C THR A 157 56.48 6.07 1.94
N GLY A 158 57.52 5.35 2.37
CA GLY A 158 58.20 5.60 3.66
C GLY A 158 57.43 5.25 4.94
N GLU A 159 56.12 5.47 5.01
CA GLU A 159 55.28 5.34 6.20
C GLU A 159 54.09 4.40 6.00
N ALA A 160 53.58 3.79 7.07
CA ALA A 160 52.34 3.02 6.99
C ALA A 160 51.13 3.97 6.94
N ILE A 161 50.02 3.52 6.35
CA ILE A 161 48.76 4.29 6.32
C ILE A 161 47.63 3.52 7.00
N ASN A 162 46.71 4.27 7.61
CA ASN A 162 45.41 3.79 8.03
C ASN A 162 44.30 4.56 7.29
N VAL A 163 43.24 3.87 6.93
CA VAL A 163 42.12 4.40 6.14
C VAL A 163 40.83 4.33 6.94
N ALA A 164 40.13 5.45 7.02
CA ALA A 164 38.84 5.58 7.70
C ALA A 164 37.91 6.50 6.91
N PHE A 165 36.61 6.51 7.24
CA PHE A 165 35.76 7.62 6.81
C PHE A 165 36.18 8.90 7.54
N ALA A 166 36.09 10.05 6.88
CA ALA A 166 36.27 11.33 7.58
C ALA A 166 35.17 11.48 8.64
N ASN A 167 35.50 12.10 9.78
CA ASN A 167 34.58 12.25 10.90
C ASN A 167 33.73 13.52 10.75
N PRO A 168 32.42 13.43 10.42
CA PRO A 168 31.60 14.60 10.15
C PRO A 168 31.43 15.55 11.35
N THR A 169 31.61 15.05 12.58
CA THR A 169 31.40 15.80 13.82
C THR A 169 32.70 16.28 14.47
N GLY A 170 33.84 15.77 14.02
CA GLY A 170 35.15 16.02 14.64
C GLY A 170 36.23 16.56 13.69
N ASP A 171 36.01 16.51 12.37
CA ASP A 171 36.93 17.03 11.38
C ASP A 171 36.50 18.43 10.91
N PRO A 172 37.29 19.49 11.20
CA PRO A 172 36.97 20.86 10.76
C PRO A 172 37.00 21.04 9.24
N ASN A 173 37.58 20.10 8.49
CA ASN A 173 37.65 20.11 7.03
C ASN A 173 36.60 19.20 6.38
N TRP A 174 35.68 18.63 7.16
CA TRP A 174 34.58 17.83 6.60
C TRP A 174 33.75 18.65 5.62
N VAL A 175 33.54 18.09 4.43
CA VAL A 175 32.65 18.64 3.42
C VAL A 175 31.41 17.75 3.37
N ALA A 176 30.25 18.33 3.68
CA ALA A 176 28.99 17.60 3.59
C ALA A 176 28.75 17.11 2.15
N PRO A 177 28.30 15.85 1.96
CA PRO A 177 28.02 15.33 0.64
C PRO A 177 26.84 16.07 -0.01
N THR A 178 26.83 16.14 -1.33
CA THR A 178 25.69 16.68 -2.08
C THR A 178 24.60 15.62 -2.19
N VAL A 179 23.38 15.98 -1.82
CA VAL A 179 22.20 15.10 -1.89
C VAL A 179 21.22 15.63 -2.93
N SER A 180 20.71 14.75 -3.79
CA SER A 180 19.68 15.06 -4.80
C SER A 180 18.62 13.95 -4.84
N GLY A 181 17.36 14.31 -5.10
CA GLY A 181 16.22 13.38 -5.15
C GLY A 181 15.45 13.23 -3.83
N LEU A 182 15.98 13.76 -2.72
CA LEU A 182 15.31 13.72 -1.43
C LEU A 182 14.09 14.66 -1.40
N ALA A 183 13.00 14.23 -0.75
CA ALA A 183 11.77 14.99 -0.63
C ALA A 183 11.97 16.34 0.10
N SER A 184 11.14 17.33 -0.25
CA SER A 184 11.16 18.62 0.43
C SER A 184 10.84 18.47 1.91
N GLY A 185 11.60 19.18 2.76
CA GLY A 185 11.43 19.07 4.22
C GLY A 185 12.25 17.96 4.86
N TYR A 186 13.04 17.19 4.10
CA TYR A 186 13.96 16.19 4.64
C TYR A 186 15.43 16.57 4.37
N THR A 187 16.31 16.16 5.27
CA THR A 187 17.77 16.28 5.13
C THR A 187 18.46 15.03 5.69
N ILE A 188 19.73 14.83 5.38
CA ILE A 188 20.53 13.72 5.92
C ILE A 188 21.59 14.27 6.88
N SER A 189 21.65 13.71 8.09
CA SER A 189 22.74 13.91 9.03
C SER A 189 23.73 12.75 8.93
N TRP A 190 25.03 13.06 8.97
CA TRP A 190 26.10 12.07 8.94
C TRP A 190 26.83 12.03 10.27
N ALA A 191 27.12 10.83 10.77
CA ALA A 191 27.92 10.65 11.98
C ALA A 191 28.80 9.41 11.87
N LEU A 192 29.96 9.45 12.52
CA LEU A 192 30.77 8.26 12.72
C LEU A 192 30.30 7.53 13.98
N VAL A 193 29.80 6.30 13.84
CA VAL A 193 29.37 5.44 14.95
C VAL A 193 30.28 4.22 14.96
N GLY A 194 31.22 4.16 15.91
CA GLY A 194 32.31 3.20 15.86
C GLY A 194 33.19 3.44 14.64
N ASN A 195 33.33 2.43 13.78
CA ASN A 195 34.09 2.52 12.53
C ASN A 195 33.20 2.66 11.28
N GLN A 196 31.90 2.88 11.47
CA GLN A 196 30.94 3.03 10.38
C GLN A 196 30.53 4.48 10.22
N LEU A 197 30.36 4.90 8.98
CA LEU A 197 29.72 6.17 8.65
C LEU A 197 28.23 5.92 8.49
N VAL A 198 27.42 6.58 9.32
CA VAL A 198 25.97 6.38 9.40
C VAL A 198 25.27 7.61 8.85
N GLY A 199 24.35 7.38 7.91
CA GLY A 199 23.43 8.39 7.41
C GLY A 199 22.08 8.26 8.12
N SER A 200 21.62 9.34 8.75
CA SER A 200 20.32 9.41 9.41
C SER A 200 19.39 10.42 8.75
N LEU A 201 18.14 10.04 8.56
CA LEU A 201 17.13 10.89 7.97
C LEU A 201 16.55 11.87 9.01
N ILE A 202 16.54 13.16 8.67
CA ILE A 202 16.05 14.21 9.54
C ILE A 202 14.87 14.92 8.87
N GLN A 203 13.74 14.95 9.57
CA GLN A 203 12.62 15.81 9.20
C GLN A 203 12.93 17.25 9.65
N THR A 204 13.04 18.16 8.69
CA THR A 204 13.43 19.57 8.91
C THR A 204 12.41 20.30 9.79
N ALA A 205 11.12 20.01 9.58
CA ALA A 205 10.05 20.50 10.45
C ALA A 205 10.16 19.82 11.82
N GLY A 206 10.57 20.57 12.84
CA GLY A 206 10.71 20.06 14.20
C GLY A 206 12.02 19.32 14.48
N SER A 207 12.93 19.21 13.52
CA SER A 207 14.25 18.56 13.66
C SER A 207 14.17 17.16 14.25
N VAL A 208 13.20 16.37 13.78
CA VAL A 208 12.97 15.00 14.25
C VAL A 208 13.95 14.06 13.54
N ASN A 209 14.73 13.32 14.30
CA ASN A 209 15.57 12.24 13.77
C ASN A 209 14.70 11.00 13.57
N LEU A 210 14.53 10.57 12.32
CA LEU A 210 13.72 9.42 11.95
C LEU A 210 14.49 8.10 12.00
N GLY A 211 15.80 8.13 12.25
CA GLY A 211 16.65 6.96 12.37
C GLY A 211 17.74 6.88 11.30
N ALA A 212 18.56 5.83 11.39
CA ALA A 212 19.58 5.53 10.41
C ALA A 212 18.96 4.79 9.21
N PHE A 213 19.21 5.27 8.00
CA PHE A 213 18.76 4.61 6.77
C PHE A 213 19.91 3.88 6.06
N VAL A 214 21.17 4.26 6.33
CA VAL A 214 22.33 3.61 5.70
C VAL A 214 23.53 3.53 6.64
N TYR A 215 24.21 2.39 6.59
CA TYR A 215 25.50 2.16 7.25
C TYR A 215 26.57 1.90 6.20
N LEU A 216 27.68 2.64 6.28
CA LEU A 216 28.86 2.39 5.46
C LEU A 216 29.99 1.85 6.32
N ALA A 217 30.60 0.75 5.88
CA ALA A 217 31.75 0.12 6.50
C ALA A 217 32.93 0.04 5.53
N LEU A 218 34.14 0.14 6.06
CA LEU A 218 35.36 -0.15 5.32
C LEU A 218 35.96 -1.48 5.79
N SER A 219 36.51 -2.22 4.84
CA SER A 219 37.48 -3.28 5.13
C SER A 219 38.73 -3.08 4.27
N ASN A 220 39.81 -3.80 4.61
CA ASN A 220 41.14 -3.57 4.02
C ASN A 220 41.62 -2.13 4.26
N THR A 221 41.74 -1.74 5.54
CA THR A 221 41.93 -0.34 5.98
C THR A 221 43.35 0.04 6.35
N SER A 222 44.33 -0.86 6.26
CA SER A 222 45.72 -0.53 6.61
C SER A 222 46.71 -1.12 5.62
N ALA A 223 47.76 -0.35 5.29
CA ALA A 223 48.90 -0.83 4.52
C ALA A 223 50.22 -0.44 5.18
N GLY A 224 51.21 -1.32 5.09
CA GLY A 224 52.58 -1.00 5.49
C GLY A 224 53.23 0.01 4.54
N ALA A 225 54.43 0.46 4.90
CA ALA A 225 55.20 1.39 4.07
C ALA A 225 55.43 0.86 2.64
N ASN A 226 55.55 1.79 1.68
CA ASN A 226 55.86 1.50 0.27
C ASN A 226 54.87 0.53 -0.40
N SER A 227 53.58 0.64 -0.06
CA SER A 227 52.52 -0.26 -0.50
C SER A 227 51.32 0.49 -1.07
N SER A 228 50.43 -0.22 -1.77
CA SER A 228 49.16 0.30 -2.27
C SER A 228 47.99 -0.40 -1.58
N LEU A 229 46.93 0.34 -1.30
CA LEU A 229 45.71 -0.15 -0.64
C LEU A 229 44.47 0.29 -1.39
N THR A 230 43.58 -0.65 -1.69
CA THR A 230 42.24 -0.39 -2.19
C THR A 230 41.26 -0.82 -1.09
N PRO A 231 40.67 0.10 -0.32
CA PRO A 231 39.69 -0.26 0.68
C PRO A 231 38.43 -0.81 0.00
N VAL A 232 37.76 -1.76 0.64
CA VAL A 232 36.44 -2.22 0.21
C VAL A 232 35.40 -1.42 0.96
N VAL A 233 34.56 -0.70 0.22
CA VAL A 233 33.43 0.05 0.78
C VAL A 233 32.20 -0.84 0.73
N THR A 234 31.56 -1.07 1.87
CA THR A 234 30.28 -1.76 1.98
C THR A 234 29.23 -0.76 2.44
N ALA A 235 28.11 -0.66 1.74
CA ALA A 235 26.96 0.14 2.17
C ALA A 235 25.75 -0.77 2.37
N THR A 236 25.06 -0.63 3.48
CA THR A 236 23.86 -1.41 3.84
C THR A 236 22.71 -0.45 4.09
N LEU A 237 21.64 -0.59 3.32
CA LEU A 237 20.39 0.14 3.51
C LEU A 237 19.61 -0.51 4.67
N THR A 238 19.03 0.28 5.56
CA THR A 238 18.27 -0.22 6.73
C THR A 238 16.89 0.40 6.86
N ASP A 239 16.62 1.45 6.09
CA ASP A 239 15.32 2.09 6.03
C ASP A 239 15.17 2.78 4.66
N GLN A 240 13.93 3.09 4.30
CA GLN A 240 13.59 3.84 3.10
C GLN A 240 14.03 5.31 3.21
N LEU A 241 14.33 5.93 2.08
CA LEU A 241 14.49 7.37 1.99
C LEU A 241 13.18 8.02 1.57
N GLN A 242 12.93 9.23 2.09
CA GLN A 242 11.77 10.01 1.67
C GLN A 242 12.10 10.74 0.37
N HIS A 243 11.41 10.39 -0.70
CA HIS A 243 11.55 11.00 -2.03
C HIS A 243 10.18 11.46 -2.55
N LEU A 244 10.16 12.29 -3.60
CA LEU A 244 8.90 12.73 -4.21
C LEU A 244 8.41 11.63 -5.14
N ALA A 245 7.10 11.35 -5.19
CA ALA A 245 6.53 10.40 -6.14
C ALA A 245 6.99 10.67 -7.58
N GLY A 246 7.65 9.68 -8.20
CA GLY A 246 8.19 9.77 -9.56
C GLY A 246 9.45 10.65 -9.70
N SER A 247 10.09 11.05 -8.61
CA SER A 247 11.37 11.79 -8.65
C SER A 247 12.58 10.93 -9.00
N GLY A 248 12.43 9.60 -8.92
CA GLY A 248 13.47 8.64 -9.21
C GLY A 248 14.53 8.58 -8.11
N ASN A 249 15.69 8.02 -8.45
CA ASN A 249 16.74 7.66 -7.50
C ASN A 249 17.25 8.82 -6.64
N VAL A 250 17.50 8.56 -5.35
CA VAL A 250 18.25 9.48 -4.49
C VAL A 250 19.75 9.29 -4.71
N THR A 251 20.49 10.38 -4.87
CA THR A 251 21.95 10.35 -5.03
C THR A 251 22.64 11.13 -3.92
N ILE A 252 23.70 10.53 -3.34
CA ILE A 252 24.53 11.10 -2.28
C ILE A 252 25.97 11.04 -2.78
N ASN A 253 26.56 12.19 -3.09
CA ASN A 253 27.90 12.24 -3.69
C ASN A 253 28.91 12.95 -2.79
N GLY A 254 30.12 12.39 -2.71
CA GLY A 254 31.24 13.02 -2.02
C GLY A 254 31.45 12.62 -0.56
N LEU A 255 30.96 11.46 -0.12
CA LEU A 255 31.30 10.94 1.22
C LEU A 255 32.79 10.64 1.29
N GLN A 256 33.51 11.25 2.23
CA GLN A 256 34.97 11.24 2.22
C GLN A 256 35.56 10.01 2.92
N VAL A 257 36.53 9.37 2.26
CA VAL A 257 37.39 8.30 2.81
C VAL A 257 38.81 8.85 2.87
N VAL A 258 39.44 8.80 4.03
CA VAL A 258 40.73 9.45 4.30
C VAL A 258 41.77 8.40 4.64
N ALA A 259 42.89 8.43 3.92
CA ALA A 259 44.11 7.73 4.30
C ALA A 259 45.01 8.70 5.07
N THR A 260 45.46 8.30 6.26
CA THR A 260 46.39 9.07 7.10
C THR A 260 47.64 8.25 7.35
N ASP A 261 48.81 8.85 7.20
CA ASP A 261 50.08 8.20 7.57
C ASP A 261 50.39 8.31 9.07
N THR A 262 51.56 7.79 9.46
CA THR A 262 52.01 7.81 10.85
C THR A 262 52.42 9.20 11.34
N SER A 263 52.80 10.09 10.43
CA SER A 263 53.15 11.49 10.69
C SER A 263 51.92 12.42 10.75
N GLY A 264 50.74 11.95 10.32
CA GLY A 264 49.47 12.67 10.36
C GLY A 264 49.07 13.36 9.06
N ASP A 265 49.84 13.20 7.99
CA ASP A 265 49.49 13.71 6.66
C ASP A 265 48.40 12.84 6.04
N HIS A 266 47.53 13.45 5.22
CA HIS A 266 46.33 12.80 4.72
C HIS A 266 46.06 13.06 3.23
N VAL A 267 45.37 12.09 2.62
CA VAL A 267 44.79 12.18 1.28
C VAL A 267 43.39 11.56 1.29
N SER A 268 42.49 12.08 0.44
CA SER A 268 41.08 11.65 0.44
C SER A 268 40.65 11.04 -0.89
N GLY A 269 39.81 10.01 -0.80
CA GLY A 269 38.93 9.53 -1.84
C GLY A 269 37.47 9.88 -1.51
N SER A 270 36.56 9.49 -2.41
CA SER A 270 35.13 9.77 -2.28
C SER A 270 34.28 8.52 -2.51
N VAL A 271 33.13 8.47 -1.87
CA VAL A 271 32.09 7.47 -2.09
C VAL A 271 30.82 8.18 -2.59
N ASN A 272 30.27 7.66 -3.68
CA ASN A 272 28.99 8.06 -4.22
C ASN A 272 27.99 6.91 -4.04
N LEU A 273 26.81 7.23 -3.51
CA LEU A 273 25.69 6.30 -3.36
C LEU A 273 24.56 6.73 -4.30
N THR A 274 23.96 5.75 -4.97
CA THR A 274 22.67 5.91 -5.65
C THR A 274 21.70 4.93 -5.00
N VAL A 275 20.63 5.43 -4.39
CA VAL A 275 19.54 4.59 -3.90
C VAL A 275 18.48 4.57 -4.99
N LEU A 276 18.26 3.38 -5.58
CA LEU A 276 17.22 3.15 -6.57
C LEU A 276 15.89 3.08 -5.85
N ASP A 277 15.02 4.01 -6.23
CA ASP A 277 13.62 4.09 -5.83
C ASP A 277 12.86 2.88 -6.40
N ASP A 278 12.13 2.16 -5.55
CA ASP A 278 11.31 1.02 -5.93
C ASP A 278 9.93 1.46 -6.40
N VAL A 279 9.89 2.22 -7.50
CA VAL A 279 8.66 2.73 -8.16
C VAL A 279 7.44 1.89 -7.76
N PRO A 280 6.55 2.39 -6.90
CA PRO A 280 5.55 1.56 -6.26
C PRO A 280 4.75 0.86 -7.34
N LEU A 281 4.66 -0.47 -7.26
CA LEU A 281 3.88 -1.22 -8.23
C LEU A 281 2.44 -0.70 -8.12
N PRO A 282 1.84 -0.20 -9.22
CA PRO A 282 0.45 0.19 -9.19
C PRO A 282 -0.38 -1.03 -8.79
N PHE A 283 -0.88 -1.05 -7.55
CA PHE A 283 -1.89 -2.03 -7.18
C PHE A 283 -3.12 -1.70 -8.00
N LYS A 284 -3.62 -2.70 -8.73
CA LYS A 284 -4.92 -2.64 -9.37
C LYS A 284 -5.90 -3.23 -8.36
N PRO A 285 -6.52 -2.45 -7.45
CA PRO A 285 -7.60 -2.97 -6.65
C PRO A 285 -8.66 -3.49 -7.61
N ASP A 286 -8.89 -4.80 -7.56
CA ASP A 286 -10.16 -5.34 -8.05
C ASP A 286 -11.25 -4.82 -7.11
N GLY A 287 -12.49 -4.72 -7.60
CA GLY A 287 -13.59 -4.29 -6.75
C GLY A 287 -13.62 -5.09 -5.44
N ILE A 288 -14.11 -4.50 -4.36
CA ILE A 288 -14.53 -5.31 -3.23
C ILE A 288 -15.73 -6.12 -3.71
N PHE A 289 -15.66 -7.44 -3.56
CA PHE A 289 -16.75 -8.35 -3.87
C PHE A 289 -17.34 -8.87 -2.57
N VAL A 290 -18.63 -8.62 -2.38
CA VAL A 290 -19.39 -9.29 -1.32
C VAL A 290 -19.95 -10.56 -1.94
N GLU A 291 -19.31 -11.70 -1.66
CA GLU A 291 -19.87 -13.01 -2.03
C GLU A 291 -21.20 -13.21 -1.33
N ASN A 292 -22.22 -13.76 -1.99
CA ASN A 292 -23.44 -14.10 -1.26
C ASN A 292 -23.33 -15.42 -0.49
N THR A 293 -23.08 -15.24 0.80
CA THR A 293 -23.54 -16.11 1.87
C THR A 293 -24.31 -15.28 2.90
N THR A 294 -24.85 -15.87 3.97
CA THR A 294 -25.50 -15.08 5.03
C THR A 294 -24.45 -14.49 5.95
N HIS A 295 -24.37 -13.16 6.01
CA HIS A 295 -23.48 -12.47 6.92
C HIS A 295 -24.07 -11.13 7.34
N THR A 296 -24.06 -10.88 8.65
CA THR A 296 -24.39 -9.56 9.21
C THR A 296 -23.20 -8.62 9.08
N VAL A 297 -21.98 -9.13 9.25
CA VAL A 297 -20.72 -8.39 9.11
C VAL A 297 -19.68 -9.29 8.43
N LEU A 298 -18.99 -8.76 7.42
CA LEU A 298 -17.84 -9.36 6.76
C LEU A 298 -16.63 -8.43 6.92
N THR A 299 -15.45 -8.97 7.18
CA THR A 299 -14.20 -8.19 7.24
C THR A 299 -13.09 -9.00 6.59
N GLU A 300 -12.47 -8.42 5.57
CA GLU A 300 -11.43 -9.09 4.79
C GLU A 300 -10.27 -8.15 4.47
N SER A 301 -9.15 -8.75 4.08
CA SER A 301 -7.94 -8.05 3.67
C SER A 301 -8.04 -7.57 2.22
N ILE A 302 -7.58 -6.35 1.93
CA ILE A 302 -7.43 -5.85 0.55
C ILE A 302 -6.02 -6.12 0.01
N ASN A 303 -5.06 -6.42 0.90
CA ASN A 303 -3.66 -6.70 0.60
C ASN A 303 -2.93 -5.57 -0.14
N PHE A 304 -3.32 -4.30 0.08
CA PHE A 304 -2.60 -3.18 -0.54
C PHE A 304 -1.19 -3.03 0.05
N ALA A 305 -0.94 -3.46 1.29
CA ALA A 305 0.36 -3.32 1.95
C ALA A 305 1.42 -4.20 1.28
N ALA A 306 1.04 -5.36 0.75
CA ALA A 306 1.95 -6.25 0.04
C ALA A 306 2.37 -5.73 -1.34
N SER A 307 1.63 -4.78 -1.92
CA SER A 307 1.88 -4.23 -3.27
C SER A 307 2.53 -2.84 -3.25
N ALA A 308 2.62 -2.23 -2.07
CA ALA A 308 3.02 -0.84 -1.88
C ALA A 308 4.54 -0.58 -1.94
N GLY A 309 5.37 -1.63 -1.98
CA GLY A 309 6.83 -1.48 -1.93
C GLY A 309 7.32 -0.91 -0.59
N ALA A 310 8.57 -0.45 -0.56
CA ALA A 310 9.16 0.18 0.62
C ALA A 310 8.47 1.51 0.98
N ASP A 311 7.98 2.25 -0.01
CA ASP A 311 7.26 3.54 0.11
C ASP A 311 5.93 3.46 0.90
N GLY A 312 5.40 2.25 1.07
CA GLY A 312 4.17 2.02 1.79
C GLY A 312 2.91 2.45 1.03
N VAL A 313 1.79 2.43 1.75
CA VAL A 313 0.45 2.57 1.18
C VAL A 313 0.10 4.05 1.13
N GLY A 314 -0.23 4.56 -0.06
CA GLY A 314 -0.75 5.91 -0.18
C GLY A 314 -2.26 6.01 0.05
N ASN A 315 -2.94 6.93 -0.62
CA ASN A 315 -4.36 7.15 -0.41
C ASN A 315 -5.20 6.00 -0.98
N VAL A 316 -6.04 5.37 -0.16
CA VAL A 316 -6.95 4.27 -0.52
C VAL A 316 -8.39 4.72 -0.28
N VAL A 317 -9.19 4.86 -1.34
CA VAL A 317 -10.56 5.40 -1.25
C VAL A 317 -11.56 4.56 -2.03
N PHE A 318 -12.83 4.65 -1.67
CA PHE A 318 -13.90 4.15 -2.52
C PHE A 318 -14.05 5.02 -3.77
N ASN A 319 -14.24 4.38 -4.93
CA ASN A 319 -14.42 5.05 -6.22
C ASN A 319 -15.82 4.76 -6.79
N VAL A 320 -16.84 5.17 -6.04
CA VAL A 320 -18.24 5.08 -6.44
C VAL A 320 -18.77 6.46 -6.83
N THR A 321 -19.77 6.50 -7.70
CA THR A 321 -20.51 7.73 -8.01
C THR A 321 -21.74 7.81 -7.11
N GLU A 322 -21.94 8.93 -6.42
CA GLU A 322 -23.15 9.22 -5.64
C GLU A 322 -24.41 9.02 -6.49
N GLY A 323 -25.38 8.28 -5.97
CA GLY A 323 -26.65 7.99 -6.63
C GLY A 323 -26.57 6.96 -7.77
N ALA A 324 -25.41 6.33 -8.01
CA ALA A 324 -25.32 5.22 -8.94
C ALA A 324 -26.08 4.00 -8.40
N ALA A 325 -26.71 3.23 -9.29
CA ALA A 325 -27.39 2.00 -8.93
C ALA A 325 -26.42 0.98 -8.35
N VAL A 326 -26.80 0.33 -7.25
CA VAL A 326 -26.12 -0.87 -6.78
C VAL A 326 -26.59 -2.05 -7.63
N THR A 327 -25.64 -2.76 -8.24
CA THR A 327 -25.94 -3.89 -9.12
C THR A 327 -25.14 -5.13 -8.76
N SER A 328 -25.69 -6.28 -9.12
CA SER A 328 -24.96 -7.55 -9.26
C SER A 328 -24.88 -7.89 -10.74
N GLY A 329 -23.67 -7.73 -11.31
CA GLY A 329 -23.52 -7.69 -12.77
C GLY A 329 -24.40 -6.61 -13.39
N SER A 330 -25.36 -7.02 -14.21
CA SER A 330 -26.35 -6.13 -14.84
C SER A 330 -27.70 -6.04 -14.11
N THR A 331 -27.88 -6.79 -13.02
CA THR A 331 -29.15 -6.85 -12.26
C THR A 331 -29.14 -5.86 -11.11
N ASN A 332 -30.24 -5.18 -10.88
CA ASN A 332 -30.34 -4.18 -9.81
C ASN A 332 -30.54 -4.86 -8.45
N ILE A 333 -29.98 -4.26 -7.41
CA ILE A 333 -30.23 -4.65 -6.03
C ILE A 333 -31.44 -3.89 -5.48
N PHE A 334 -32.33 -4.60 -4.80
CA PHE A 334 -33.54 -4.07 -4.21
C PHE A 334 -33.59 -4.33 -2.71
N LEU A 335 -34.10 -3.34 -1.99
CA LEU A 335 -34.49 -3.40 -0.59
C LEU A 335 -35.93 -2.92 -0.49
N ASN A 336 -36.79 -3.65 0.22
CA ASN A 336 -38.20 -3.26 0.40
C ASN A 336 -38.97 -3.02 -0.91
N GLY A 337 -38.59 -3.71 -2.00
CA GLY A 337 -39.18 -3.53 -3.33
C GLY A 337 -38.68 -2.32 -4.11
N GLU A 338 -37.69 -1.61 -3.57
CA GLU A 338 -37.11 -0.43 -4.19
C GLU A 338 -35.63 -0.61 -4.51
N GLN A 339 -35.19 -0.04 -5.63
CA GLN A 339 -33.80 -0.07 -6.06
C GLN A 339 -32.88 0.63 -5.06
N VAL A 340 -31.73 0.02 -4.79
CA VAL A 340 -30.68 0.54 -3.92
C VAL A 340 -29.66 1.32 -4.75
N PHE A 341 -29.23 2.47 -4.22
CA PHE A 341 -28.25 3.37 -4.82
C PHE A 341 -27.09 3.62 -3.85
N PHE A 342 -25.90 3.87 -4.38
CA PHE A 342 -24.73 4.22 -3.59
C PHE A 342 -24.87 5.63 -3.00
N HIS A 343 -24.58 5.74 -1.71
CA HIS A 343 -24.46 6.98 -0.96
C HIS A 343 -23.06 7.08 -0.34
N VAL A 344 -22.31 8.11 -0.70
CA VAL A 344 -20.94 8.36 -0.25
C VAL A 344 -21.00 9.19 1.02
N VAL A 345 -20.65 8.57 2.14
CA VAL A 345 -20.59 9.24 3.45
C VAL A 345 -19.28 10.04 3.56
N ASP A 346 -18.18 9.39 3.22
CA ASP A 346 -16.85 10.00 3.10
C ASP A 346 -15.97 9.17 2.15
N THR A 347 -14.66 9.46 2.10
CA THR A 347 -13.73 8.78 1.20
C THR A 347 -13.49 7.30 1.52
N HIS A 348 -13.82 6.87 2.74
CA HIS A 348 -13.60 5.52 3.26
C HIS A 348 -14.90 4.83 3.68
N THR A 349 -16.05 5.50 3.62
CA THR A 349 -17.35 4.90 3.95
C THR A 349 -18.37 5.17 2.85
N VAL A 350 -18.98 4.09 2.36
CA VAL A 350 -20.10 4.12 1.41
C VAL A 350 -21.25 3.27 1.93
N GLU A 351 -22.46 3.68 1.59
CA GLU A 351 -23.70 3.01 1.97
C GLU A 351 -24.51 2.66 0.73
N GLY A 352 -25.28 1.58 0.81
CA GLY A 352 -26.38 1.32 -0.13
C GLY A 352 -27.67 1.80 0.50
N ARG A 353 -28.39 2.72 -0.14
CA ARG A 353 -29.66 3.27 0.35
C ARG A 353 -30.75 3.26 -0.72
N THR A 354 -31.99 3.09 -0.30
CA THR A 354 -33.16 3.36 -1.17
C THR A 354 -33.35 4.87 -1.39
N SER A 355 -34.28 5.28 -2.25
CA SER A 355 -34.48 6.70 -2.53
C SER A 355 -35.04 7.48 -1.33
N ALA A 356 -34.80 8.78 -1.33
CA ALA A 356 -35.33 9.69 -0.32
C ALA A 356 -36.86 9.71 -0.26
N ALA A 357 -37.55 9.41 -1.38
CA ALA A 357 -39.02 9.40 -1.43
C ALA A 357 -39.64 8.34 -0.51
N ASN A 358 -38.87 7.28 -0.21
CA ASN A 358 -39.31 6.14 0.57
C ASN A 358 -38.54 6.00 1.89
N GLY A 359 -38.01 7.10 2.42
CA GLY A 359 -37.40 7.13 3.75
C GLY A 359 -35.89 6.85 3.80
N SER A 360 -35.25 6.60 2.64
CA SER A 360 -33.80 6.40 2.54
C SER A 360 -33.28 5.23 3.40
N ASP A 361 -33.99 4.11 3.34
CA ASP A 361 -33.68 2.89 4.09
C ASP A 361 -32.25 2.42 3.81
N LEU A 362 -31.55 2.03 4.89
CA LEU A 362 -30.17 1.55 4.81
C LEU A 362 -30.15 0.06 4.46
N ALA A 363 -29.48 -0.28 3.37
CA ALA A 363 -29.32 -1.66 2.90
C ALA A 363 -28.01 -2.27 3.42
N PHE A 364 -26.90 -1.53 3.30
CA PHE A 364 -25.60 -1.92 3.84
C PHE A 364 -24.70 -0.69 4.08
N THR A 365 -23.66 -0.89 4.88
CA THR A 365 -22.53 0.03 5.03
C THR A 365 -21.23 -0.71 4.73
N ALA A 366 -20.37 -0.14 3.88
CA ALA A 366 -19.01 -0.61 3.64
C ALA A 366 -18.00 0.44 4.10
N THR A 367 -16.96 0.02 4.81
CA THR A 367 -15.92 0.91 5.37
C THR A 367 -14.53 0.36 5.06
N LEU A 368 -13.66 1.20 4.50
CA LEU A 368 -12.24 0.93 4.28
C LEU A 368 -11.44 1.33 5.51
N ASN A 369 -10.48 0.50 5.91
CA ASN A 369 -9.48 0.84 6.92
C ASN A 369 -8.06 0.73 6.32
N PRO A 370 -7.51 1.84 5.82
CA PRO A 370 -6.14 1.88 5.28
C PRO A 370 -5.06 1.50 6.30
N ALA A 371 -5.32 1.67 7.60
CA ALA A 371 -4.33 1.39 8.64
C ALA A 371 -4.17 -0.11 8.92
N THR A 372 -5.23 -0.90 8.73
CA THR A 372 -5.23 -2.35 9.01
C THR A 372 -5.21 -3.21 7.76
N ASP A 373 -5.19 -2.61 6.56
CA ASP A 373 -5.32 -3.34 5.28
C ASP A 373 -6.59 -4.16 5.16
N THR A 374 -7.70 -3.63 5.69
CA THR A 374 -8.98 -4.32 5.68
C THR A 374 -10.12 -3.43 5.21
N TRP A 375 -11.21 -4.08 4.79
CA TRP A 375 -12.52 -3.47 4.70
C TRP A 375 -13.52 -4.23 5.56
N THR A 376 -14.59 -3.54 5.94
CA THR A 376 -15.72 -4.12 6.66
C THR A 376 -17.01 -3.80 5.93
N TYR A 377 -17.85 -4.81 5.73
CA TYR A 377 -19.20 -4.67 5.21
C TYR A 377 -20.21 -5.14 6.23
N THR A 378 -21.23 -4.34 6.46
CA THR A 378 -22.33 -4.63 7.38
C THR A 378 -23.64 -4.61 6.61
N GLN A 379 -24.32 -5.76 6.55
CA GLN A 379 -25.66 -5.85 5.98
C GLN A 379 -26.68 -5.36 7.01
N ALA A 380 -27.48 -4.35 6.64
CA ALA A 380 -28.49 -3.79 7.52
C ALA A 380 -29.86 -4.46 7.36
N ALA A 381 -30.15 -5.00 6.16
CA ALA A 381 -31.40 -5.67 5.84
C ALA A 381 -31.25 -6.71 4.72
N THR A 382 -32.25 -7.59 4.60
CA THR A 382 -32.35 -8.53 3.48
C THR A 382 -32.55 -7.77 2.17
N MET A 383 -31.75 -8.11 1.16
CA MET A 383 -31.82 -7.50 -0.17
C MET A 383 -31.95 -8.60 -1.22
N PHE A 384 -32.42 -8.23 -2.41
CA PHE A 384 -32.60 -9.16 -3.52
C PHE A 384 -32.06 -8.55 -4.81
N ALA A 385 -31.41 -9.37 -5.64
CA ALA A 385 -31.08 -8.99 -7.01
C ALA A 385 -32.21 -9.39 -7.95
N GLY A 386 -32.60 -8.50 -8.85
CA GLY A 386 -33.68 -8.78 -9.80
C GLY A 386 -33.97 -7.65 -10.78
N ASN A 387 -35.13 -7.76 -11.41
CA ASN A 387 -35.69 -6.80 -12.35
C ASN A 387 -37.09 -6.40 -11.88
N GLN A 388 -37.44 -5.13 -12.08
CA GLN A 388 -38.77 -4.61 -11.77
C GLN A 388 -39.65 -4.59 -13.03
N PHE A 389 -40.89 -5.07 -12.90
CA PHE A 389 -41.89 -5.14 -13.95
C PHE A 389 -43.13 -4.35 -13.53
N ASN A 390 -43.84 -3.73 -14.49
CA ASN A 390 -45.05 -2.95 -14.24
C ASN A 390 -46.11 -3.20 -15.31
N THR A 391 -47.31 -3.62 -14.92
CA THR A 391 -48.39 -4.00 -15.85
C THR A 391 -49.25 -2.85 -16.38
N ALA A 392 -48.93 -1.58 -16.07
CA ALA A 392 -49.79 -0.43 -16.38
C ALA A 392 -50.07 -0.24 -17.88
N ASN A 393 -49.12 -0.61 -18.74
CA ASN A 393 -49.23 -0.45 -20.19
C ASN A 393 -49.54 -1.77 -20.92
N PHE A 394 -49.78 -2.85 -20.18
CA PHE A 394 -50.01 -4.15 -20.77
C PHE A 394 -51.50 -4.39 -21.05
N SER A 395 -51.77 -5.07 -22.17
CA SER A 395 -53.12 -5.56 -22.49
C SER A 395 -53.15 -7.06 -22.20
N PRO A 396 -53.83 -7.50 -21.14
CA PRO A 396 -53.97 -8.93 -20.85
C PRO A 396 -54.70 -9.68 -21.97
N SER A 397 -54.33 -10.94 -22.17
CA SER A 397 -54.94 -11.89 -23.10
C SER A 397 -55.25 -13.21 -22.37
N GLY A 398 -56.31 -13.92 -22.77
CA GLY A 398 -56.70 -15.18 -22.11
C GLY A 398 -58.15 -15.59 -22.34
N GLY A 399 -58.49 -16.83 -21.98
CA GLY A 399 -59.86 -17.38 -21.98
C GLY A 399 -60.14 -18.18 -20.70
N ASN A 400 -61.39 -18.55 -20.45
CA ASN A 400 -61.88 -19.38 -19.32
C ASN A 400 -61.23 -19.09 -17.96
N ASN A 401 -61.74 -18.08 -17.27
CA ASN A 401 -61.46 -17.78 -15.87
C ASN A 401 -60.03 -17.33 -15.51
N GLN A 402 -59.19 -16.99 -16.49
CA GLN A 402 -57.81 -16.53 -16.29
C GLN A 402 -57.46 -15.37 -17.22
N ALA A 403 -56.48 -14.55 -16.84
CA ALA A 403 -55.90 -13.50 -17.68
C ALA A 403 -54.37 -13.56 -17.60
N ILE A 404 -53.68 -13.44 -18.74
CA ILE A 404 -52.22 -13.50 -18.83
C ILE A 404 -51.70 -12.16 -19.33
N VAL A 405 -50.70 -11.63 -18.64
CA VAL A 405 -49.89 -10.51 -19.11
C VAL A 405 -48.51 -11.04 -19.49
N LEU A 406 -48.22 -10.96 -20.78
CA LEU A 406 -46.92 -11.31 -21.34
C LEU A 406 -46.02 -10.09 -21.30
N ASP A 407 -44.84 -10.20 -20.70
CA ASP A 407 -43.82 -9.15 -20.70
C ASP A 407 -43.30 -8.90 -22.13
N SER A 408 -43.00 -10.00 -22.86
CA SER A 408 -42.81 -10.03 -24.32
C SER A 408 -42.97 -11.46 -24.85
N ILE A 409 -43.19 -11.66 -26.15
CA ILE A 409 -43.28 -13.03 -26.72
C ILE A 409 -41.93 -13.74 -26.50
N GLY A 410 -41.91 -14.72 -25.58
CA GLY A 410 -40.71 -15.48 -25.21
C GLY A 410 -39.90 -14.90 -24.05
N SER A 411 -40.46 -13.98 -23.25
CA SER A 411 -39.89 -13.60 -21.95
C SER A 411 -40.02 -14.76 -20.96
N THR A 412 -39.08 -14.84 -20.02
CA THR A 412 -39.13 -15.79 -18.89
C THR A 412 -39.96 -15.27 -17.73
N SER A 413 -40.48 -14.04 -17.78
CA SER A 413 -41.18 -13.40 -16.66
C SER A 413 -42.56 -12.92 -17.07
N ASP A 414 -43.55 -13.79 -16.97
CA ASP A 414 -44.95 -13.49 -17.24
C ASP A 414 -45.77 -13.41 -15.93
N LEU A 415 -46.97 -12.86 -16.02
CA LEU A 415 -47.93 -12.77 -14.93
C LEU A 415 -49.23 -13.47 -15.31
N LEU A 416 -49.62 -14.45 -14.51
CA LEU A 416 -50.88 -15.18 -14.65
C LEU A 416 -51.84 -14.75 -13.53
N ALA A 417 -53.01 -14.25 -13.90
CA ALA A 417 -54.07 -13.93 -12.95
C ALA A 417 -55.19 -14.98 -13.02
N THR A 418 -55.65 -15.45 -11.87
CA THR A 418 -56.72 -16.44 -11.72
C THR A 418 -57.75 -16.02 -10.67
N ALA A 419 -58.98 -16.49 -10.79
CA ALA A 419 -60.07 -16.20 -9.84
C ALA A 419 -60.67 -17.48 -9.26
N ASN A 420 -61.29 -17.40 -8.08
CA ASN A 420 -61.91 -18.58 -7.45
C ASN A 420 -63.11 -19.10 -8.25
N SER A 421 -63.16 -20.40 -8.52
CA SER A 421 -64.27 -21.03 -9.26
C SER A 421 -65.64 -20.79 -8.60
N PRO A 422 -66.71 -20.50 -9.37
CA PRO A 422 -66.82 -20.52 -10.83
C PRO A 422 -66.40 -19.21 -11.52
N ASN A 423 -65.82 -18.26 -10.78
CA ASN A 423 -65.62 -16.89 -11.22
C ASN A 423 -64.50 -16.76 -12.24
N SER A 424 -64.54 -15.67 -13.00
CA SER A 424 -63.59 -15.35 -14.06
C SER A 424 -62.78 -14.10 -13.76
N VAL A 425 -61.51 -14.05 -14.19
CA VAL A 425 -60.75 -12.82 -14.13
C VAL A 425 -61.26 -11.85 -15.18
N ASN A 426 -61.65 -10.65 -14.75
CA ASN A 426 -62.05 -9.56 -15.62
C ASN A 426 -61.00 -8.45 -15.54
N THR A 427 -60.52 -8.00 -16.70
CA THR A 427 -59.47 -6.99 -16.78
C THR A 427 -59.81 -5.95 -17.82
N SER A 428 -59.34 -4.73 -17.59
CA SER A 428 -59.27 -3.66 -18.58
C SER A 428 -57.86 -3.06 -18.53
N THR A 429 -57.47 -2.25 -19.51
CA THR A 429 -56.16 -1.58 -19.49
C THR A 429 -55.93 -0.89 -18.14
N GLY A 430 -54.97 -1.38 -17.36
CA GLY A 430 -54.61 -0.88 -16.04
C GLY A 430 -55.59 -1.18 -14.89
N SER A 431 -56.50 -2.17 -14.99
CA SER A 431 -57.34 -2.60 -13.85
C SER A 431 -57.72 -4.08 -13.90
N TRP A 432 -57.86 -4.67 -12.71
CA TRP A 432 -58.22 -6.06 -12.48
C TRP A 432 -59.45 -6.16 -11.57
N GLY A 433 -60.28 -7.15 -11.85
CA GLY A 433 -61.46 -7.51 -11.09
C GLY A 433 -61.86 -8.96 -11.34
N VAL A 434 -63.00 -9.35 -10.77
CA VAL A 434 -63.58 -10.68 -10.89
C VAL A 434 -64.98 -10.54 -11.51
N ASP A 435 -65.33 -11.44 -12.43
CA ASP A 435 -66.60 -11.51 -13.15
C ASP A 435 -67.04 -10.23 -13.89
N GLY A 436 -68.27 -10.21 -14.42
CA GLY A 436 -68.75 -9.22 -15.39
C GLY A 436 -68.78 -7.75 -14.92
N GLY A 437 -68.55 -7.48 -13.63
CA GLY A 437 -68.52 -6.12 -13.06
C GLY A 437 -67.16 -5.40 -13.17
N ASN A 438 -66.09 -6.13 -13.54
CA ASN A 438 -64.70 -5.64 -13.42
C ASN A 438 -64.47 -5.06 -12.02
N SER A 439 -64.94 -5.77 -10.99
CA SER A 439 -64.85 -5.43 -9.57
C SER A 439 -64.63 -6.70 -8.76
N ILE A 440 -64.14 -6.60 -7.54
CA ILE A 440 -63.94 -7.72 -6.63
C ILE A 440 -64.87 -7.50 -5.45
N SER A 441 -65.85 -8.37 -5.31
CA SER A 441 -66.94 -8.34 -4.34
C SER A 441 -66.63 -9.26 -3.14
N PRO A 442 -67.21 -9.04 -1.95
CA PRO A 442 -66.99 -9.90 -0.79
C PRO A 442 -67.18 -11.40 -1.08
N GLY A 443 -66.16 -12.20 -0.75
CA GLY A 443 -66.14 -13.65 -1.04
C GLY A 443 -65.49 -14.03 -2.37
N GLU A 444 -65.17 -13.06 -3.22
CA GLU A 444 -64.34 -13.27 -4.41
C GLU A 444 -62.85 -13.20 -4.05
N LYS A 445 -62.06 -13.98 -4.79
CA LYS A 445 -60.62 -14.02 -4.69
C LYS A 445 -60.00 -13.87 -6.06
N ILE A 446 -58.87 -13.17 -6.11
CA ILE A 446 -57.99 -13.11 -7.26
C ILE A 446 -56.59 -13.48 -6.83
N ARG A 447 -55.88 -14.24 -7.64
CA ARG A 447 -54.49 -14.62 -7.41
C ARG A 447 -53.65 -14.25 -8.61
N PHE A 448 -52.44 -13.78 -8.33
CA PHE A 448 -51.42 -13.44 -9.30
C PHE A 448 -50.23 -14.37 -9.13
N ASP A 449 -50.03 -15.27 -10.08
CA ASP A 449 -48.90 -16.21 -10.14
C ASP A 449 -47.81 -15.65 -11.07
N PHE A 450 -46.56 -15.72 -10.62
CA PHE A 450 -45.40 -15.29 -11.37
C PHE A 450 -44.80 -16.50 -12.08
N VAL A 451 -44.96 -16.55 -13.41
CA VAL A 451 -44.71 -17.76 -14.21
C VAL A 451 -43.85 -17.50 -15.44
N SER A 452 -43.11 -18.50 -15.88
CA SER A 452 -42.19 -18.42 -17.02
C SER A 452 -42.79 -19.01 -18.29
N ASN A 453 -42.66 -18.30 -19.42
CA ASN A 453 -43.09 -18.75 -20.75
C ASN A 453 -44.58 -19.14 -20.80
N ALA A 454 -45.45 -18.29 -20.27
CA ALA A 454 -46.89 -18.51 -20.30
C ALA A 454 -47.43 -18.39 -21.74
N THR A 455 -48.35 -19.27 -22.14
CA THR A 455 -48.99 -19.21 -23.46
C THR A 455 -50.51 -19.25 -23.40
N THR A 456 -51.15 -18.51 -24.31
CA THR A 456 -52.61 -18.28 -24.33
C THR A 456 -53.39 -19.19 -25.29
N ASP A 457 -52.71 -20.03 -26.06
CA ASP A 457 -53.32 -20.83 -27.15
C ASP A 457 -53.27 -22.35 -26.94
N GLY A 458 -52.82 -22.82 -25.77
CA GLY A 458 -52.65 -24.25 -25.54
C GLY A 458 -51.34 -24.84 -26.07
N THR A 459 -50.41 -24.04 -26.58
CA THR A 459 -49.09 -24.54 -26.99
C THR A 459 -47.96 -23.78 -26.31
N ILE A 460 -47.14 -24.49 -25.53
CA ILE A 460 -45.79 -24.02 -25.15
C ILE A 460 -44.97 -23.93 -26.46
N ALA A 461 -44.09 -22.95 -26.61
CA ALA A 461 -43.08 -22.99 -27.65
C ALA A 461 -42.22 -24.26 -27.46
N GLY A 462 -42.53 -25.34 -28.19
CA GLY A 462 -41.85 -26.63 -28.11
C GLY A 462 -42.64 -27.82 -27.55
N THR A 463 -43.95 -27.70 -27.27
CA THR A 463 -44.72 -28.87 -26.78
C THR A 463 -44.89 -29.98 -27.84
N PRO A 464 -44.68 -31.25 -27.48
CA PRO A 464 -45.09 -32.39 -28.31
C PRO A 464 -46.62 -32.41 -28.50
N ALA A 465 -47.09 -32.82 -29.68
CA ALA A 465 -48.52 -32.93 -29.97
C ALA A 465 -49.23 -33.91 -29.00
N GLY A 466 -50.30 -33.47 -28.33
CA GLY A 466 -51.15 -34.33 -27.50
C GLY A 466 -51.54 -33.79 -26.12
N ILE A 467 -51.01 -32.64 -25.69
CA ILE A 467 -51.43 -31.95 -24.46
C ILE A 467 -52.66 -31.09 -24.81
N GLY A 468 -53.76 -31.26 -24.09
CA GLY A 468 -55.07 -30.65 -24.41
C GLY A 468 -55.08 -29.12 -24.34
N ALA A 469 -56.18 -28.49 -24.76
CA ALA A 469 -56.34 -27.03 -24.72
C ALA A 469 -56.31 -26.49 -23.27
N GLY A 470 -55.48 -25.46 -22.99
CA GLY A 470 -55.38 -24.81 -21.68
C GLY A 470 -54.24 -23.77 -21.58
N THR A 471 -54.13 -23.06 -20.46
CA THR A 471 -52.96 -22.23 -20.15
C THR A 471 -51.78 -23.14 -19.83
N HIS A 472 -50.61 -22.85 -20.40
CA HIS A 472 -49.37 -23.53 -20.06
C HIS A 472 -48.28 -22.54 -19.70
N TYR A 473 -47.46 -22.90 -18.71
CA TYR A 473 -46.25 -22.21 -18.33
C TYR A 473 -45.16 -23.26 -18.04
N THR A 474 -43.90 -22.85 -17.99
CA THR A 474 -42.76 -23.76 -17.78
C THR A 474 -42.40 -23.91 -16.31
N ASP A 475 -42.44 -22.79 -15.57
CA ASP A 475 -41.98 -22.75 -14.18
C ASP A 475 -42.64 -21.57 -13.44
N HIS A 476 -42.74 -21.63 -12.12
CA HIS A 476 -42.96 -20.45 -11.30
C HIS A 476 -41.61 -19.80 -10.99
N TYR A 477 -41.57 -18.48 -10.88
CA TYR A 477 -40.41 -17.79 -10.35
C TYR A 477 -40.78 -16.97 -9.13
N GLU A 478 -39.78 -16.72 -8.30
CA GLU A 478 -39.96 -15.98 -7.06
C GLU A 478 -39.87 -14.47 -7.28
N VAL A 479 -40.60 -13.71 -6.48
CA VAL A 479 -40.53 -12.26 -6.43
C VAL A 479 -40.16 -11.78 -5.03
N ALA A 480 -39.36 -10.72 -4.98
CA ALA A 480 -38.96 -10.04 -3.75
C ALA A 480 -40.00 -9.01 -3.29
N SER A 481 -40.81 -8.50 -4.22
CA SER A 481 -41.86 -7.54 -3.88
C SER A 481 -43.01 -7.54 -4.88
N TYR A 482 -44.16 -7.10 -4.40
CA TYR A 482 -45.38 -6.90 -5.16
C TYR A 482 -46.09 -5.65 -4.65
N THR A 483 -46.43 -4.72 -5.54
CA THR A 483 -47.11 -3.46 -5.22
C THR A 483 -48.33 -3.31 -6.11
N GLN A 484 -49.46 -2.94 -5.52
CA GLN A 484 -50.68 -2.73 -6.27
C GLN A 484 -51.58 -1.67 -5.62
N GLY A 485 -52.21 -0.86 -6.47
CA GLY A 485 -53.16 0.17 -6.05
C GLY A 485 -54.60 -0.35 -5.92
N ILE A 486 -55.39 0.29 -5.08
CA ILE A 486 -56.84 0.13 -5.02
C ILE A 486 -57.49 1.12 -6.00
N GLY A 487 -58.20 0.56 -6.97
CA GLY A 487 -58.94 1.26 -8.00
C GLY A 487 -60.37 1.61 -7.58
N ASN A 488 -61.23 1.85 -8.59
CA ASN A 488 -62.60 2.33 -8.41
C ASN A 488 -63.41 1.48 -7.40
N VAL A 489 -63.78 2.07 -6.27
CA VAL A 489 -64.61 1.44 -5.23
C VAL A 489 -66.08 1.74 -5.55
N SER A 490 -66.95 0.73 -5.58
CA SER A 490 -68.37 0.92 -5.86
C SER A 490 -69.08 1.57 -4.66
N GLY A 491 -69.01 2.89 -4.56
CA GLY A 491 -69.64 3.68 -3.49
C GLY A 491 -68.64 4.25 -2.46
N PRO A 492 -69.12 4.95 -1.42
CA PRO A 492 -68.27 5.69 -0.48
C PRO A 492 -67.64 4.83 0.62
N GLY A 493 -67.89 3.52 0.61
CA GLY A 493 -67.45 2.64 1.69
C GLY A 493 -66.00 2.19 1.53
N LEU A 494 -65.37 1.80 2.64
CA LEU A 494 -63.98 1.36 2.67
C LEU A 494 -63.84 -0.11 2.28
N VAL A 495 -62.67 -0.45 1.76
CA VAL A 495 -62.29 -1.79 1.30
C VAL A 495 -61.54 -2.52 2.41
N SER A 496 -61.81 -3.82 2.52
CA SER A 496 -61.14 -4.73 3.43
C SER A 496 -60.71 -5.97 2.65
N ILE A 497 -59.41 -6.24 2.64
CA ILE A 497 -58.82 -7.38 1.92
C ILE A 497 -57.96 -8.24 2.84
N THR A 498 -57.84 -9.51 2.50
CA THR A 498 -56.82 -10.41 3.05
C THR A 498 -55.83 -10.75 1.96
N ILE A 499 -54.54 -10.59 2.25
CA ILE A 499 -53.42 -10.92 1.37
C ILE A 499 -52.76 -12.19 1.90
N ARG A 500 -52.55 -13.16 1.01
CA ARG A 500 -51.77 -14.37 1.27
C ARG A 500 -50.66 -14.44 0.22
N PRO A 501 -49.40 -14.23 0.62
CA PRO A 501 -48.25 -14.57 -0.20
C PRO A 501 -48.10 -16.09 -0.27
N VAL A 502 -47.92 -16.64 -1.46
CA VAL A 502 -47.99 -18.09 -1.72
C VAL A 502 -46.69 -18.57 -2.36
N ASN A 503 -46.20 -19.70 -1.86
CA ASN A 503 -45.24 -20.56 -2.55
C ASN A 503 -46.06 -21.60 -3.32
N ALA A 504 -46.31 -21.28 -4.59
CA ALA A 504 -47.10 -22.06 -5.52
C ALA A 504 -46.35 -23.33 -5.96
N ASP A 505 -47.08 -24.41 -6.19
CA ASP A 505 -46.57 -25.63 -6.82
C ASP A 505 -46.91 -25.69 -8.32
N TYR A 506 -46.47 -26.75 -8.99
CA TYR A 506 -46.49 -26.91 -10.45
C TYR A 506 -47.78 -27.55 -10.97
N ASP A 507 -48.88 -26.89 -10.71
CA ASP A 507 -50.21 -27.42 -10.99
C ASP A 507 -51.11 -26.37 -11.67
N ASN A 508 -52.32 -26.78 -12.10
CA ASN A 508 -53.27 -25.90 -12.78
C ASN A 508 -54.49 -25.55 -11.88
N THR A 509 -54.37 -25.76 -10.56
CA THR A 509 -55.41 -25.60 -9.54
C THR A 509 -55.02 -24.50 -8.55
N TYR A 510 -55.15 -23.25 -8.98
CA TYR A 510 -54.54 -22.12 -8.27
C TYR A 510 -55.24 -21.65 -6.98
N ILE A 511 -56.58 -21.72 -6.88
CA ILE A 511 -57.30 -21.19 -5.70
C ILE A 511 -58.15 -22.29 -5.09
N GLY A 512 -57.88 -22.58 -3.81
CA GLY A 512 -58.58 -23.61 -3.05
C GLY A 512 -57.94 -25.00 -3.13
N ASP A 513 -56.83 -25.15 -3.86
CA ASP A 513 -55.93 -26.28 -3.66
C ASP A 513 -55.13 -26.08 -2.37
N VAL A 514 -55.01 -27.15 -1.60
CA VAL A 514 -54.22 -27.21 -0.36
C VAL A 514 -53.08 -28.19 -0.48
N THR A 515 -52.97 -28.88 -1.61
CA THR A 515 -51.89 -29.80 -1.94
C THR A 515 -50.77 -28.99 -2.55
N GLY A 516 -49.54 -29.12 -2.04
CA GLY A 516 -48.36 -28.47 -2.63
C GLY A 516 -48.24 -26.97 -2.37
N GLU A 517 -49.34 -26.23 -2.22
CA GLU A 517 -49.31 -24.80 -1.91
C GLU A 517 -49.02 -24.49 -0.43
N SER A 518 -48.12 -23.53 -0.17
CA SER A 518 -47.85 -23.05 1.18
C SER A 518 -47.82 -21.52 1.26
N THR A 519 -48.08 -20.96 2.45
CA THR A 519 -48.00 -19.50 2.66
C THR A 519 -46.56 -19.10 2.93
N ALA A 520 -46.04 -18.09 2.24
CA ALA A 520 -44.70 -17.55 2.50
C ALA A 520 -44.72 -16.73 3.80
N LEU A 521 -44.03 -17.24 4.84
CA LEU A 521 -44.11 -16.70 6.21
C LEU A 521 -43.20 -15.48 6.44
N GLY A 522 -42.28 -15.22 5.50
CA GLY A 522 -41.30 -14.14 5.57
C GLY A 522 -41.75 -12.80 5.01
N ALA A 523 -43.03 -12.63 4.66
CA ALA A 523 -43.51 -11.42 3.98
C ALA A 523 -44.00 -10.32 4.95
N LEU A 524 -43.64 -9.08 4.63
CA LEU A 524 -44.13 -7.86 5.27
C LEU A 524 -45.12 -7.15 4.33
N VAL A 525 -46.25 -6.68 4.86
CA VAL A 525 -47.22 -5.90 4.10
C VAL A 525 -47.32 -4.48 4.65
N THR A 526 -47.07 -3.50 3.79
CA THR A 526 -47.18 -2.08 4.09
C THR A 526 -48.25 -1.42 3.22
N VAL A 527 -48.76 -0.27 3.66
CA VAL A 527 -49.82 0.46 2.95
C VAL A 527 -49.51 1.95 2.96
N VAL A 528 -49.68 2.58 1.80
CA VAL A 528 -49.57 4.03 1.60
C VAL A 528 -50.97 4.60 1.40
N ASN A 529 -51.35 5.57 2.25
CA ASN A 529 -52.59 6.33 2.10
C ASN A 529 -52.44 7.36 0.98
N GLY A 530 -52.72 6.95 -0.25
CA GLY A 530 -52.72 7.80 -1.43
C GLY A 530 -54.07 8.46 -1.70
N SER A 531 -55.14 7.97 -1.09
CA SER A 531 -56.49 8.54 -1.20
C SER A 531 -56.64 9.87 -0.47
N GLY A 532 -55.81 10.14 0.53
CA GLY A 532 -55.98 11.27 1.47
C GLY A 532 -57.16 11.08 2.42
N GLY A 533 -57.78 9.89 2.43
CA GLY A 533 -58.92 9.52 3.24
C GLY A 533 -58.52 8.92 4.59
N ALA A 534 -59.37 8.02 5.11
CA ALA A 534 -59.07 7.30 6.34
C ALA A 534 -57.78 6.49 6.19
N THR A 535 -56.93 6.49 7.21
CA THR A 535 -55.65 5.76 7.18
C THR A 535 -55.90 4.25 7.16
N PRO A 536 -55.49 3.52 6.12
CA PRO A 536 -55.60 2.08 6.09
C PRO A 536 -54.72 1.44 7.16
N THR A 537 -55.12 0.27 7.63
CA THR A 537 -54.36 -0.50 8.63
C THR A 537 -54.09 -1.90 8.11
N ALA A 538 -52.81 -2.29 8.03
CA ALA A 538 -52.37 -3.66 7.75
C ALA A 538 -52.05 -4.39 9.06
N THR A 539 -52.61 -5.60 9.22
CA THR A 539 -52.44 -6.43 10.42
C THR A 539 -51.97 -7.83 10.01
N ASN A 540 -50.87 -8.29 10.59
CA ASN A 540 -50.40 -9.67 10.43
C ASN A 540 -51.29 -10.61 11.25
N ASN A 541 -51.83 -11.64 10.61
CA ASN A 541 -52.76 -12.59 11.25
C ASN A 541 -52.04 -13.72 12.02
N GLY A 542 -50.71 -13.82 11.94
CA GLY A 542 -49.89 -14.81 12.63
C GLY A 542 -49.69 -16.13 11.86
N ASP A 543 -50.31 -16.28 10.69
CA ASP A 543 -50.23 -17.44 9.81
C ASP A 543 -49.58 -17.13 8.44
N GLY A 544 -48.91 -15.96 8.35
CA GLY A 544 -48.34 -15.43 7.11
C GLY A 544 -49.32 -14.63 6.24
N THR A 545 -50.62 -14.64 6.56
CA THR A 545 -51.60 -13.77 5.90
C THR A 545 -51.70 -12.42 6.58
N TRP A 546 -52.10 -11.41 5.81
CA TRP A 546 -52.26 -10.04 6.26
C TRP A 546 -53.65 -9.51 5.94
N THR A 547 -54.32 -8.95 6.95
CA THR A 547 -55.59 -8.26 6.77
C THR A 547 -55.33 -6.77 6.61
N ILE A 548 -55.77 -6.16 5.51
CA ILE A 548 -55.78 -4.71 5.35
C ILE A 548 -57.23 -4.22 5.44
N THR A 549 -57.47 -3.25 6.32
CA THR A 549 -58.78 -2.60 6.47
C THR A 549 -58.67 -1.10 6.22
N GLY A 550 -59.78 -0.50 5.79
CA GLY A 550 -59.87 0.96 5.63
C GLY A 550 -59.30 1.49 4.33
N LEU A 551 -59.07 0.62 3.34
CA LEU A 551 -58.57 1.01 2.01
C LEU A 551 -59.61 1.82 1.23
N ALA A 552 -59.15 2.78 0.45
CA ALA A 552 -59.96 3.57 -0.47
C ALA A 552 -59.27 3.70 -1.83
N GLN A 553 -60.00 4.24 -2.82
CA GLN A 553 -59.47 4.49 -4.15
C GLN A 553 -58.23 5.40 -4.07
N GLY A 554 -57.12 4.96 -4.66
CA GLY A 554 -55.86 5.68 -4.67
C GLY A 554 -54.87 5.23 -3.60
N ASP A 555 -55.28 4.40 -2.64
CA ASP A 555 -54.35 3.76 -1.71
C ASP A 555 -53.57 2.64 -2.41
N THR A 556 -52.36 2.37 -1.93
CA THR A 556 -51.47 1.34 -2.49
C THR A 556 -51.00 0.45 -1.36
N PHE A 557 -50.97 -0.86 -1.59
CA PHE A 557 -50.32 -1.80 -0.69
C PHE A 557 -49.09 -2.42 -1.36
N THR A 558 -48.11 -2.75 -0.54
CA THR A 558 -46.85 -3.37 -0.97
C THR A 558 -46.59 -4.58 -0.08
N VAL A 559 -46.34 -5.72 -0.72
CA VAL A 559 -45.88 -6.97 -0.10
C VAL A 559 -44.39 -7.09 -0.42
N VAL A 560 -43.57 -7.27 0.60
CA VAL A 560 -42.11 -7.41 0.49
C VAL A 560 -41.70 -8.73 1.14
N ALA A 561 -40.88 -9.51 0.45
CA ALA A 561 -40.16 -10.61 1.03
C ALA A 561 -39.09 -10.07 2.01
N ASN A 562 -39.23 -10.32 3.31
CA ASN A 562 -38.22 -9.94 4.31
C ASN A 562 -37.18 -11.06 4.53
N SER A 563 -37.57 -12.31 4.30
CA SER A 563 -36.67 -13.47 4.41
C SER A 563 -36.95 -14.59 3.41
N ASP A 564 -38.17 -14.66 2.89
CA ASP A 564 -38.65 -15.71 2.00
C ASP A 564 -39.38 -15.04 0.82
N PRO A 565 -38.84 -15.13 -0.41
CA PRO A 565 -39.57 -14.77 -1.62
C PRO A 565 -40.86 -15.58 -1.77
N PHE A 566 -41.73 -15.15 -2.68
CA PHE A 566 -42.98 -15.85 -2.97
C PHE A 566 -43.21 -15.92 -4.47
N SER A 567 -43.94 -16.94 -4.93
CA SER A 567 -44.22 -17.16 -6.35
C SER A 567 -45.65 -16.82 -6.78
N ALA A 568 -46.52 -16.46 -5.82
CA ALA A 568 -47.82 -15.88 -6.10
C ALA A 568 -48.34 -14.98 -4.96
N ILE A 569 -49.33 -14.14 -5.28
CA ILE A 569 -50.09 -13.33 -4.31
C ILE A 569 -51.59 -13.61 -4.49
N GLU A 570 -52.23 -14.16 -3.46
CA GLU A 570 -53.69 -14.28 -3.38
C GLU A 570 -54.27 -13.09 -2.60
N ILE A 571 -55.30 -12.46 -3.18
CA ILE A 571 -56.04 -11.34 -2.59
C ILE A 571 -57.51 -11.75 -2.49
N SER A 572 -58.02 -11.71 -1.27
CA SER A 572 -59.41 -12.03 -0.94
C SER A 572 -60.18 -10.79 -0.50
N ALA A 573 -61.35 -10.56 -1.07
CA ALA A 573 -62.28 -9.55 -0.57
C ALA A 573 -62.98 -10.04 0.71
N ASN A 574 -62.79 -9.34 1.81
CA ASN A 574 -63.33 -9.76 3.11
C ASN A 574 -64.84 -9.57 3.18
N VAL A 575 -65.51 -10.40 3.99
CA VAL A 575 -66.95 -10.24 4.27
C VAL A 575 -67.21 -8.85 4.85
N GLY A 576 -68.13 -8.12 4.23
CA GLY A 576 -68.46 -6.73 4.61
C GLY A 576 -67.57 -5.66 3.98
N SER A 577 -66.61 -6.02 3.11
CA SER A 577 -65.93 -5.07 2.23
C SER A 577 -66.90 -4.47 1.21
N ASN A 578 -66.57 -3.29 0.68
CA ASN A 578 -67.19 -2.79 -0.56
C ASN A 578 -66.51 -3.41 -1.77
N ASP A 579 -67.16 -3.39 -2.93
CA ASP A 579 -66.53 -3.89 -4.16
C ASP A 579 -65.46 -2.90 -4.62
N PHE A 580 -64.37 -3.43 -5.14
CA PHE A 580 -63.21 -2.63 -5.55
C PHE A 580 -62.57 -3.15 -6.83
N LYS A 581 -61.66 -2.37 -7.39
CA LYS A 581 -60.77 -2.85 -8.45
C LYS A 581 -59.35 -2.86 -7.94
N LEU A 582 -58.51 -3.67 -8.54
CA LEU A 582 -57.07 -3.59 -8.34
C LEU A 582 -56.45 -2.86 -9.53
N GLY A 583 -55.51 -1.96 -9.26
CA GLY A 583 -54.76 -1.24 -10.27
C GLY A 583 -53.65 -2.09 -10.90
N PRO A 584 -52.77 -1.48 -11.70
CA PRO A 584 -51.61 -2.15 -12.24
C PRO A 584 -50.74 -2.78 -11.15
N VAL A 585 -50.15 -3.92 -11.47
CA VAL A 585 -49.19 -4.62 -10.63
C VAL A 585 -47.80 -4.08 -10.95
N THR A 586 -47.03 -3.74 -9.92
CA THR A 586 -45.57 -3.61 -10.02
C THR A 586 -44.92 -4.69 -9.16
N TYR A 587 -44.00 -5.47 -9.69
CA TYR A 587 -43.31 -6.51 -8.93
C TYR A 587 -41.83 -6.56 -9.29
N THR A 588 -41.02 -7.05 -8.37
CA THR A 588 -39.58 -7.22 -8.59
C THR A 588 -39.22 -8.68 -8.44
N THR A 589 -38.59 -9.27 -9.45
CA THR A 589 -38.13 -10.66 -9.38
C THR A 589 -37.14 -10.84 -8.23
N ALA A 590 -37.21 -11.98 -7.55
CA ALA A 590 -36.10 -12.50 -6.78
C ALA A 590 -35.43 -13.51 -7.71
N ASN A 591 -34.24 -13.21 -8.22
CA ASN A 591 -33.54 -14.20 -9.03
C ASN A 591 -33.36 -15.48 -8.21
N ALA A 592 -33.70 -16.64 -8.80
CA ALA A 592 -33.71 -17.96 -8.17
C ALA A 592 -32.35 -18.44 -7.62
N VAL A 593 -31.29 -17.66 -7.83
CA VAL A 593 -29.95 -17.92 -7.33
C VAL A 593 -29.53 -16.73 -6.48
N THR A 594 -30.00 -16.70 -5.24
CA THR A 594 -29.18 -16.18 -4.14
C THR A 594 -27.94 -17.07 -4.12
N PRO A 595 -26.84 -16.72 -4.85
CA PRO A 595 -26.09 -15.47 -4.66
C PRO A 595 -26.16 -14.31 -5.66
N PHE A 596 -26.20 -13.08 -5.12
CA PHE A 596 -25.83 -11.85 -5.84
C PHE A 596 -24.53 -11.25 -5.26
N ASP A 597 -23.68 -10.72 -6.13
CA ASP A 597 -22.40 -10.14 -5.72
C ASP A 597 -22.45 -8.62 -5.92
N ILE A 598 -22.17 -7.86 -4.86
CA ILE A 598 -22.00 -6.41 -4.98
C ILE A 598 -20.53 -6.13 -5.23
N SER A 599 -20.24 -5.44 -6.34
CA SER A 599 -18.90 -4.90 -6.62
C SER A 599 -18.83 -3.44 -6.17
N ILE A 600 -17.90 -3.13 -5.27
CA ILE A 600 -17.64 -1.77 -4.80
C ILE A 600 -16.24 -1.37 -5.28
N PRO A 601 -16.11 -0.46 -6.26
CA PRO A 601 -14.81 -0.05 -6.77
C PRO A 601 -13.98 0.67 -5.70
N VAL A 602 -12.69 0.33 -5.64
CA VAL A 602 -11.69 0.96 -4.77
C VAL A 602 -10.60 1.57 -5.66
N THR A 603 -9.95 2.64 -5.22
CA THR A 603 -8.78 3.21 -5.88
C THR A 603 -7.69 3.45 -4.84
N ALA A 604 -6.48 2.97 -5.13
CA ALA A 604 -5.30 3.17 -4.30
C ALA A 604 -4.24 3.95 -5.08
N THR A 605 -3.53 4.83 -4.39
CA THR A 605 -2.33 5.51 -4.89
C THR A 605 -1.13 5.07 -4.07
N GLY A 606 0.04 4.90 -4.68
CA GLY A 606 1.30 4.80 -3.94
C GLY A 606 1.79 6.20 -3.64
N ASP A 607 1.79 6.59 -2.35
CA ASP A 607 2.53 7.69 -1.72
C ASP A 607 1.88 8.05 -0.37
N ARG A 608 2.62 7.91 0.74
CA ARG A 608 2.22 8.50 2.04
C ARG A 608 2.47 10.01 1.98
N ARG A 609 1.46 10.77 1.55
CA ARG A 609 1.50 12.24 1.65
C ARG A 609 1.56 12.76 3.09
#